data_AF-A0A914Y638-F1
#
_entry.id   AF-A0A914Y638-F1
#
_cell.length_a   1.000
_cell.length_b   1.000
_cell.length_c   1.000
_cell.angle_alpha   90.00
_cell.angle_beta   90.00
_cell.angle_gamma   90.00
#
_symmetry.space_group_name_H-M   'P 1'
#
loop_
_entity.id
_entity.type
_entity.pdbx_description
1 polymer ?
#
loop_
_entity_poly.entity_id
_entity_poly.type
_entity_poly.pdbx_seq_one_letter_code
_entity_poly.pdbx_strand_id
1 'polypeptide(L)'
;MALNKAATFIIDIGCSSVAGMLSEMGPFRPNPDGQTLYENVFSWNKQASMIFLEVPRGVGFSYQDLGDDQDASVPDDQNADDAVSAIINWLNTFSSFASRDIYIGGENYGGVLIPLIAKSIGAKIDVSKN
;
A
#
# COMPACT_ATOMS: atom_id res chain seq x y z
N MET A 1 -22.86 8.02 14.95
CA MET A 1 -21.44 8.40 14.94
C MET A 1 -20.87 7.91 13.62
N ALA A 2 -20.85 8.76 12.59
CA ALA A 2 -20.33 8.38 11.29
C ALA A 2 -18.80 8.41 11.39
N LEU A 3 -18.14 7.25 11.41
CA LEU A 3 -16.70 7.22 11.20
C LEU A 3 -16.44 7.72 9.78
N ASN A 4 -15.88 8.93 9.66
CA ASN A 4 -15.11 9.33 8.49
C ASN A 4 -13.93 8.35 8.40
N LYS A 5 -14.14 7.20 7.76
CA LYS A 5 -13.09 6.19 7.61
C LYS A 5 -12.18 6.63 6.47
N ALA A 6 -11.12 7.35 6.82
CA ALA A 6 -10.00 7.56 5.93
C ALA A 6 -9.52 6.22 5.34
N ALA A 7 -8.99 6.27 4.12
CA ALA A 7 -8.27 5.16 3.53
C ALA A 7 -6.79 5.29 3.90
N THR A 8 -6.21 4.24 4.48
CA THR A 8 -4.79 4.16 4.80
C THR A 8 -4.15 3.10 3.94
N PHE A 9 -3.18 3.50 3.13
CA PHE A 9 -2.32 2.61 2.36
C PHE A 9 -1.05 2.34 3.16
N ILE A 10 -0.76 1.08 3.41
CA ILE A 10 0.48 0.62 4.04
C ILE A 10 1.33 -0.05 2.97
N ILE A 11 2.56 0.44 2.82
CA ILE A 11 3.53 -0.02 1.84
C ILE A 11 4.77 -0.49 2.60
N ASP A 12 5.10 -1.77 2.44
CA ASP A 12 6.38 -2.33 2.85
C ASP A 12 7.15 -2.73 1.58
N ILE A 13 8.45 -2.46 1.55
CA ILE A 13 9.25 -2.44 0.33
C ILE A 13 10.43 -3.37 0.47
N GLY A 14 10.55 -4.30 -0.48
CA GLY A 14 11.48 -5.41 -0.38
C GLY A 14 11.01 -6.51 0.58
N CYS A 15 9.95 -6.25 1.34
CA CYS A 15 9.20 -7.19 2.15
C CYS A 15 7.71 -7.11 1.78
N SER A 16 7.03 -8.24 1.91
CA SER A 16 5.60 -8.35 1.62
C SER A 16 4.79 -7.55 2.65
N SER A 17 3.97 -6.58 2.22
CA SER A 17 3.08 -5.86 3.14
C SER A 17 1.96 -6.75 3.71
N VAL A 18 1.73 -7.93 3.13
CA VAL A 18 0.91 -8.99 3.74
C VAL A 18 1.55 -9.50 5.04
N ALA A 19 2.87 -9.44 5.18
CA ALA A 19 3.52 -9.69 6.47
C ALA A 19 3.00 -8.69 7.51
N GLY A 20 3.10 -7.38 7.27
CA GLY A 20 2.56 -6.38 8.21
C GLY A 20 1.05 -6.47 8.44
N MET A 21 0.29 -6.92 7.43
CA MET A 21 -1.13 -7.27 7.62
C MET A 21 -1.30 -8.41 8.64
N LEU A 22 -0.54 -9.49 8.51
CA LEU A 22 -0.72 -10.71 9.31
C LEU A 22 0.07 -10.71 10.62
N SER A 23 1.09 -9.87 10.78
CA SER A 23 1.99 -9.86 11.95
C SER A 23 2.00 -8.55 12.73
N GLU A 24 1.48 -7.44 12.18
CA GLU A 24 1.48 -6.14 12.88
C GLU A 24 0.09 -5.50 13.06
N MET A 25 -0.54 -4.98 12.02
CA MET A 25 -1.66 -4.03 12.16
C MET A 25 -2.97 -4.45 11.50
N GLY A 26 -2.94 -5.55 10.72
CA GLY A 26 -4.15 -6.08 10.09
C GLY A 26 -5.08 -6.81 11.07
N PRO A 27 -6.26 -7.21 10.58
CA PRO A 27 -7.37 -7.74 11.41
C PRO A 27 -7.11 -9.14 11.99
N PHE A 28 -6.16 -9.89 11.45
CA PHE A 28 -5.97 -11.29 11.77
C PHE A 28 -4.50 -11.64 11.98
N ARG A 29 -4.28 -12.72 12.72
CA ARG A 29 -2.98 -13.34 12.99
C ARG A 29 -3.01 -14.81 12.63
N PRO A 30 -1.92 -15.37 12.05
CA PRO A 30 -1.82 -16.80 11.82
C PRO A 30 -1.67 -17.55 13.15
N ASN A 31 -2.42 -18.64 13.31
CA ASN A 31 -2.20 -19.59 14.38
C ASN A 31 -0.95 -20.45 14.09
N PRO A 32 -0.34 -21.07 15.12
CA PRO A 32 0.81 -21.97 14.95
C PRO A 32 0.55 -23.19 14.05
N ASP A 33 -0.72 -23.52 13.78
CA ASP A 33 -1.11 -24.61 12.88
C ASP A 33 -0.86 -24.31 11.39
N GLY A 34 -0.49 -23.05 11.07
CA GLY A 34 -0.25 -22.58 9.70
C GLY A 34 -1.48 -22.59 8.79
N GLN A 35 -2.68 -22.78 9.35
CA GLN A 35 -3.92 -23.02 8.60
C GLN A 35 -5.06 -22.11 9.02
N THR A 36 -5.13 -21.73 10.31
CA THR A 36 -6.22 -20.92 10.84
C THR A 36 -5.74 -19.54 11.26
N LEU A 37 -6.70 -18.61 11.41
CA LEU A 37 -6.45 -17.24 11.82
C LEU A 37 -7.20 -16.93 13.13
N TYR A 38 -6.64 -16.05 13.95
CA TYR A 38 -7.33 -15.45 15.09
C TYR A 38 -7.40 -13.92 14.98
N GLU A 39 -8.40 -13.30 15.60
CA GLU A 39 -8.60 -11.85 15.52
C GLU A 39 -7.47 -11.09 16.24
N ASN A 40 -6.94 -10.06 15.56
CA ASN A 40 -6.16 -9.01 16.21
C ASN A 40 -7.11 -7.93 16.76
N VAL A 41 -7.34 -7.94 18.07
CA VAL A 41 -8.28 -6.99 18.69
C VAL A 41 -7.80 -5.53 18.65
N PHE A 42 -6.52 -5.28 18.35
CA PHE A 42 -5.91 -3.94 18.24
C PHE A 42 -5.71 -3.49 16.78
N SER A 43 -6.38 -4.15 15.83
CA SER A 43 -6.20 -3.89 14.41
C SER A 43 -6.60 -2.48 14.00
N TRP A 44 -5.81 -1.89 13.10
CA TRP A 44 -6.03 -0.51 12.63
C TRP A 44 -7.28 -0.37 11.76
N ASN A 45 -7.75 -1.47 11.15
CA ASN A 45 -9.00 -1.47 10.38
C ASN A 45 -10.26 -1.20 11.24
N LYS A 46 -10.12 -1.14 12.57
CA LYS A 46 -11.19 -0.66 13.47
C LYS A 46 -11.42 0.86 13.34
N GLN A 47 -10.39 1.61 12.93
CA GLN A 47 -10.44 3.08 12.81
C GLN A 47 -10.36 3.57 11.36
N ALA A 48 -9.71 2.82 10.46
CA ALA A 48 -9.52 3.19 9.06
C ALA A 48 -9.91 2.05 8.10
N SER A 49 -10.05 2.38 6.82
CA SER A 49 -10.03 1.38 5.76
C SER A 49 -8.59 1.13 5.36
N MET A 50 -8.09 -0.09 5.55
CA MET A 50 -6.68 -0.44 5.36
C MET A 50 -6.47 -1.11 4.00
N ILE A 51 -5.43 -0.71 3.28
CA ILE A 51 -4.99 -1.31 2.02
C ILE A 51 -3.50 -1.64 2.17
N PHE A 52 -3.13 -2.89 1.96
CA PHE A 52 -1.75 -3.35 1.98
C PHE A 52 -1.30 -3.52 0.54
N LEU A 53 -0.34 -2.70 0.13
CA LEU A 53 0.16 -2.66 -1.23
C LEU A 53 1.58 -3.24 -1.25
N GLU A 54 1.83 -4.21 -2.13
CA GLU A 54 3.12 -4.87 -2.28
C GLU A 54 3.88 -4.25 -3.46
N VAL A 55 4.98 -3.55 -3.16
CA VAL A 55 5.82 -2.84 -4.13
C VAL A 55 7.28 -3.05 -3.75
N PRO A 56 8.21 -3.20 -4.71
CA PRO A 56 8.01 -3.20 -6.16
C PRO A 56 7.45 -4.53 -6.70
N ARG A 57 7.29 -4.60 -8.02
CA ARG A 57 7.10 -5.86 -8.74
C ARG A 57 8.15 -6.89 -8.31
N GLY A 58 7.72 -8.13 -8.09
CA GLY A 58 8.54 -9.21 -7.54
C GLY A 58 8.48 -9.36 -6.02
N VAL A 59 7.86 -8.41 -5.28
CA VAL A 59 7.62 -8.53 -3.84
C VAL A 59 6.30 -9.23 -3.56
N GLY A 60 6.35 -10.29 -2.73
CA GLY A 60 5.16 -11.00 -2.28
C GLY A 60 4.39 -11.62 -3.44
N PHE A 61 3.17 -11.14 -3.66
CA PHE A 61 2.32 -11.57 -4.78
C PHE A 61 2.34 -10.62 -5.99
N SER A 62 3.00 -9.47 -5.88
CA SER A 62 3.20 -8.57 -7.04
C SER A 62 4.18 -9.19 -8.02
N TYR A 63 3.81 -9.26 -9.30
CA TYR A 63 4.61 -9.89 -10.36
C TYR A 63 4.73 -8.97 -11.58
N GLN A 64 5.61 -9.37 -12.50
CA GLN A 64 5.75 -8.79 -13.83
C GLN A 64 5.66 -9.90 -14.87
N ASP A 65 5.27 -9.56 -16.10
CA ASP A 65 5.15 -10.58 -17.15
C ASP A 65 6.53 -11.12 -17.53
N LEU A 66 6.60 -12.39 -17.95
CA LEU A 66 7.86 -13.06 -18.28
C LEU A 66 8.63 -12.42 -19.43
N GLY A 67 7.96 -11.61 -20.26
CA GLY A 67 8.56 -10.86 -21.35
C GLY A 67 9.12 -9.49 -20.96
N ASP A 68 8.83 -9.02 -19.75
CA ASP A 68 9.29 -7.72 -19.26
C ASP A 68 10.73 -7.79 -18.75
N ASP A 69 11.37 -6.62 -18.64
CA ASP A 69 12.70 -6.48 -18.08
C ASP A 69 12.76 -7.01 -16.64
N GLN A 70 13.44 -8.15 -16.47
CA GLN A 70 13.63 -8.85 -15.20
C GLN A 70 14.73 -8.23 -14.35
N ASP A 71 15.25 -7.06 -14.72
CA ASP A 71 16.19 -6.31 -13.89
C ASP A 71 15.54 -5.94 -12.55
N ALA A 72 16.07 -6.52 -11.49
CA ALA A 72 15.68 -6.24 -10.11
C ALA A 72 16.20 -4.88 -9.62
N SER A 73 17.05 -4.18 -10.38
CA SER A 73 17.66 -2.89 -10.03
C SER A 73 16.81 -1.68 -10.46
N VAL A 74 15.49 -1.78 -10.26
CA VAL A 74 14.54 -0.71 -10.57
C VAL A 74 14.81 0.50 -9.67
N PRO A 75 15.02 1.71 -10.23
CA PRO A 75 15.25 2.91 -9.44
C PRO A 75 14.06 3.24 -8.52
N ASP A 76 14.34 3.82 -7.36
CA ASP A 76 13.32 4.17 -6.36
C ASP A 76 12.24 5.13 -6.92
N ASP A 77 12.62 6.07 -7.79
CA ASP A 77 11.67 6.97 -8.46
C ASP A 77 10.66 6.18 -9.32
N GLN A 78 11.11 5.14 -10.03
CA GLN A 78 10.23 4.30 -10.84
C GLN A 78 9.33 3.42 -9.94
N ASN A 79 9.87 2.86 -8.86
CA ASN A 79 9.07 2.11 -7.88
C ASN A 79 7.98 2.98 -7.24
N ALA A 80 8.28 4.27 -7.00
CA ALA A 80 7.31 5.22 -6.50
C ALA A 80 6.22 5.51 -7.55
N ASP A 81 6.59 5.71 -8.81
CA ASP A 81 5.64 5.93 -9.90
C ASP A 81 4.73 4.71 -10.15
N ASP A 82 5.26 3.50 -10.03
CA ASP A 82 4.49 2.25 -10.12
C ASP A 82 3.48 2.15 -8.96
N ALA A 83 3.90 2.47 -7.73
CA ALA A 83 3.02 2.53 -6.57
C ALA A 83 1.89 3.56 -6.73
N VAL A 84 2.21 4.75 -7.24
CA VAL A 84 1.22 5.81 -7.52
C VAL A 84 0.22 5.35 -8.59
N SER A 85 0.70 4.67 -9.63
CA SER A 85 -0.16 4.12 -10.68
C SER A 85 -1.11 3.05 -10.12
N ALA A 86 -0.62 2.17 -9.23
CA ALA A 86 -1.45 1.19 -8.54
C ALA A 86 -2.53 1.85 -7.65
N ILE A 87 -2.16 2.90 -6.90
CA ILE A 87 -3.10 3.66 -6.06
C ILE A 87 -4.18 4.33 -6.92
N ILE A 88 -3.81 5.00 -8.01
CA ILE A 88 -4.76 5.65 -8.93
C ILE A 88 -5.70 4.61 -9.55
N ASN A 89 -5.17 3.48 -10.03
CA ASN A 89 -5.98 2.41 -10.61
C ASN A 89 -6.96 1.82 -9.59
N TRP A 90 -6.52 1.66 -8.35
CA TRP A 90 -7.38 1.20 -7.25
C TRP A 90 -8.49 2.22 -6.96
N LEU A 91 -8.18 3.52 -6.89
CA LEU A 91 -9.18 4.57 -6.67
C LEU A 91 -10.19 4.66 -7.81
N ASN A 92 -9.75 4.47 -9.06
CA ASN A 92 -10.65 4.42 -10.21
C ASN A 92 -11.59 3.21 -10.15
N THR A 93 -11.07 2.06 -9.72
CA THR A 93 -11.86 0.82 -9.54
C THR A 93 -12.85 0.95 -8.38
N PHE A 94 -12.41 1.54 -7.27
CA PHE A 94 -13.18 1.72 -6.04
C PHE A 94 -13.50 3.20 -5.81
N SER A 95 -14.16 3.85 -6.79
CA SER A 95 -14.42 5.30 -6.83
C SER A 95 -15.09 5.88 -5.57
N SER A 96 -15.82 5.07 -4.81
CA SER A 96 -16.38 5.47 -3.50
C SER A 96 -15.32 5.85 -2.44
N PHE A 97 -14.05 5.52 -2.67
CA PHE A 97 -12.92 5.91 -1.83
C PHE A 97 -12.20 7.16 -2.32
N ALA A 98 -12.43 7.61 -3.56
CA ALA A 98 -11.77 8.78 -4.13
C ALA A 98 -12.11 10.10 -3.41
N SER A 99 -13.26 10.16 -2.73
CA SER A 99 -13.67 11.31 -1.92
C SER A 99 -13.23 11.24 -0.45
N ARG A 100 -12.44 10.24 -0.06
CA ARG A 100 -11.98 10.05 1.32
C ARG A 100 -10.58 10.61 1.49
N ASP A 101 -10.24 10.99 2.72
CA ASP A 101 -8.87 11.29 3.07
C ASP A 101 -8.00 10.04 2.86
N ILE A 102 -6.87 10.24 2.18
CA ILE A 102 -5.91 9.19 1.88
C ILE A 102 -4.63 9.46 2.68
N TYR A 103 -4.22 8.46 3.45
CA TYR A 103 -2.95 8.45 4.16
C TYR A 103 -2.08 7.34 3.60
N ILE A 104 -0.81 7.63 3.36
CA ILE A 104 0.17 6.65 2.88
C ILE A 104 1.24 6.53 3.96
N GLY A 105 1.42 5.32 4.46
CA GLY A 105 2.42 4.97 5.46
C GLY A 105 3.24 3.77 5.01
N GLY A 106 4.40 3.60 5.64
CA GLY A 106 5.27 2.48 5.38
C GLY A 106 6.27 2.28 6.51
N GLU A 107 6.85 1.09 6.56
CA GLU A 107 7.89 0.70 7.51
C GLU A 107 9.22 0.50 6.78
N ASN A 108 10.34 0.56 7.50
CA ASN A 108 11.66 0.24 6.99
C ASN A 108 12.03 1.10 5.76
N TYR A 109 12.31 0.50 4.60
CA TYR A 109 12.63 1.22 3.37
C TYR A 109 11.45 2.03 2.83
N GLY A 110 10.25 1.82 3.38
CA GLY A 110 9.11 2.74 3.28
C GLY A 110 9.48 4.18 3.67
N GLY A 111 10.45 4.38 4.58
CA GLY A 111 10.96 5.71 4.92
C GLY A 111 11.58 6.47 3.73
N VAL A 112 12.04 5.76 2.70
CA VAL A 112 12.56 6.36 1.45
C VAL A 112 11.45 6.54 0.43
N LEU A 113 10.67 5.49 0.17
CA LEU A 113 9.70 5.50 -0.91
C LEU A 113 8.43 6.30 -0.58
N ILE A 114 7.98 6.36 0.67
CA ILE A 114 6.78 7.12 1.03
C ILE A 114 6.93 8.61 0.68
N PRO A 115 8.06 9.28 1.01
CA PRO A 115 8.34 10.63 0.49
C PRO A 115 8.37 10.73 -1.04
N LEU A 116 8.93 9.74 -1.74
CA LEU A 116 8.97 9.73 -3.21
C LEU A 116 7.58 9.56 -3.83
N ILE A 117 6.73 8.71 -3.25
CA ILE A 117 5.33 8.55 -3.62
C ILE A 117 4.58 9.87 -3.40
N ALA A 118 4.74 10.51 -2.23
CA ALA A 118 4.13 11.79 -1.96
C ALA A 118 4.57 12.88 -2.96
N LYS A 119 5.85 12.91 -3.32
CA LYS A 119 6.40 13.79 -4.37
C LYS A 119 5.78 13.49 -5.74
N SER A 120 5.69 12.21 -6.14
CA SER A 120 5.11 11.79 -7.42
C SER A 120 3.62 12.12 -7.50
N ILE A 121 2.85 11.90 -6.43
CA ILE A 121 1.44 12.34 -6.33
C ILE A 121 1.35 13.85 -6.49
N GLY A 122 2.16 14.62 -5.77
CA GLY A 122 2.16 16.08 -5.85
C GLY A 122 2.46 16.61 -7.25
N ALA A 123 3.33 15.93 -8.02
CA ALA A 123 3.61 16.27 -9.41
C ALA A 123 2.46 15.92 -10.37
N LYS A 124 1.64 14.93 -10.04
CA LYS A 124 0.46 14.51 -10.84
C LYS A 124 -0.81 15.28 -10.47
N ILE A 125 -0.85 15.93 -9.31
CA ILE A 125 -1.92 16.88 -8.94
C ILE A 125 -1.66 18.19 -9.69
N ASP A 126 -2.62 18.61 -10.51
CA ASP A 126 -2.55 19.89 -11.21
C ASP A 126 -2.73 21.06 -10.22
N VAL A 127 -1.61 21.60 -9.74
CA VAL A 127 -1.58 22.72 -8.77
C VAL A 127 -2.15 24.02 -9.37
N SER A 128 -2.41 24.07 -10.68
CA SER A 128 -2.98 25.25 -11.36
C SER A 128 -4.50 25.39 -11.22
N LYS A 129 -5.19 24.43 -10.57
CA LYS A 129 -6.66 24.39 -10.47
C LYS A 129 -7.23 24.84 -9.12
N ASN A 130 -6.43 25.47 -8.27
CA ASN A 130 -6.91 26.14 -7.05
C ASN A 130 -6.76 27.66 -7.17
#